data_AF-A0AAI9S326-F1
#
_entry.id   AF-A0AAI9S326-F1
#
_cell.length_a   1.000
_cell.length_b   1.000
_cell.length_c   1.000
_cell.angle_alpha   90.00
_cell.angle_beta   90.00
_cell.angle_gamma   90.00
#
_symmetry.space_group_name_H-M   'P 1'
#
loop_
_entity.id
_entity.type
_entity.pdbx_description
1 polymer ?
#
loop_
_entity_poly.entity_id
_entity_poly.type
_entity_poly.pdbx_seq_one_letter_code
_entity_poly.pdbx_strand_id
1 'polypeptide(L)'
;MKNVKKKIRVCIIIACIYVIAMLGKGIYWYYTLDGVNVPITISTQYSPIPTAVEVYIDQQLVFKNDSLQALYVWEKTHFSCGLHKLTAIIDGKEFVRRFLVFPVRWIYIEIEKDDKPNSDGKVFIEFSFSPIGLM
;
A
#
# COMPACT_ATOMS: atom_id res chain seq x y z
N MET A 1 -37.03 -26.26 -7.12
CA MET A 1 -35.59 -26.57 -7.28
C MET A 1 -34.92 -25.98 -8.54
N LYS A 2 -35.53 -26.00 -9.74
CA LYS A 2 -34.91 -25.43 -10.98
C LYS A 2 -34.51 -23.95 -10.86
N ASN A 3 -35.35 -23.12 -10.26
CA ASN A 3 -35.07 -21.68 -10.07
C ASN A 3 -33.90 -21.41 -9.10
N VAL A 4 -33.73 -22.26 -8.08
CA VAL A 4 -32.62 -22.15 -7.11
C VAL A 4 -31.29 -22.50 -7.80
N LYS A 5 -31.25 -23.59 -8.59
CA LYS A 5 -30.06 -23.96 -9.38
C LYS A 5 -29.67 -22.88 -10.40
N LYS A 6 -30.66 -22.23 -11.04
CA LYS A 6 -30.41 -21.11 -11.97
C LYS A 6 -29.82 -19.89 -11.25
N LYS A 7 -30.36 -19.51 -10.08
CA LYS A 7 -29.83 -18.41 -9.25
C LYS A 7 -28.38 -18.67 -8.81
N ILE A 8 -28.08 -19.87 -8.30
CA ILE A 8 -26.72 -20.26 -7.89
C ILE A 8 -25.75 -20.14 -9.08
N ARG A 9 -26.13 -20.64 -10.26
CA ARG A 9 -25.28 -20.54 -11.47
C ARG A 9 -24.99 -19.08 -11.85
N VAL A 10 -25.97 -18.19 -11.76
CA VAL A 10 -25.77 -16.75 -12.03
C VAL A 10 -24.81 -16.13 -11.01
N CYS A 11 -24.96 -16.44 -9.71
CA CYS A 11 -24.03 -15.96 -8.68
C CYS A 11 -22.59 -16.42 -8.94
N ILE A 12 -22.40 -17.67 -9.35
CA ILE A 12 -21.06 -18.20 -9.70
C ILE A 12 -20.47 -17.43 -10.88
N ILE A 13 -21.25 -17.18 -11.93
CA ILE A 13 -20.77 -16.43 -13.11
C ILE A 13 -20.36 -15.01 -12.71
N ILE A 14 -21.17 -14.33 -11.90
CA ILE A 14 -20.85 -12.98 -11.40
C ILE A 14 -19.55 -13.01 -10.58
N ALA A 15 -19.40 -13.99 -9.69
CA ALA A 15 -18.17 -14.14 -8.91
C ALA A 15 -16.94 -14.39 -9.80
N CYS A 16 -17.05 -15.25 -10.82
CA CYS A 16 -15.97 -15.48 -11.78
C CYS A 16 -15.59 -14.22 -12.56
N ILE A 17 -16.57 -13.48 -13.07
CA ILE A 17 -16.33 -12.21 -13.79
C ILE A 17 -15.62 -11.22 -12.88
N TYR A 18 -16.07 -11.10 -11.63
CA TYR A 18 -15.43 -10.22 -10.65
C TYR A 18 -13.97 -10.59 -10.37
N VAL A 19 -13.68 -11.88 -10.21
CA VAL A 19 -12.31 -12.39 -10.02
C VAL A 19 -11.44 -12.10 -11.25
N ILE A 20 -11.95 -12.33 -12.46
CA ILE A 20 -11.23 -12.04 -13.71
C ILE A 20 -10.94 -10.54 -13.83
N ALA A 21 -11.90 -9.67 -13.50
CA ALA A 21 -11.71 -8.23 -13.54
C ALA A 21 -10.64 -7.77 -12.54
N MET A 22 -10.64 -8.30 -11.31
CA MET A 22 -9.61 -7.99 -10.31
C MET A 22 -8.22 -8.46 -10.75
N LEU A 23 -8.12 -9.68 -11.28
CA LEU A 23 -6.88 -10.21 -11.86
C LEU A 23 -6.38 -9.34 -13.02
N GLY A 24 -7.28 -8.98 -13.93
CA GLY A 24 -6.98 -8.14 -15.09
C GLY A 24 -6.46 -6.77 -14.68
N LYS A 25 -7.10 -6.11 -13.70
CA LYS A 25 -6.64 -4.82 -13.16
C LYS A 25 -5.24 -4.93 -12.56
N GLY A 26 -5.01 -5.97 -11.76
CA GLY A 26 -3.70 -6.23 -11.18
C GLY A 26 -2.62 -6.42 -12.25
N ILE A 27 -2.87 -7.31 -13.21
CA ILE A 27 -1.93 -7.63 -14.28
C ILE A 27 -1.66 -6.40 -15.16
N TYR A 28 -2.71 -5.64 -15.50
CA TYR A 28 -2.60 -4.38 -16.23
C TYR A 28 -1.57 -3.47 -15.57
N TRP A 29 -1.73 -3.22 -14.27
CA TRP A 29 -0.82 -2.36 -13.54
C TRP A 29 0.59 -2.92 -13.42
N TYR A 30 0.73 -4.23 -13.23
CA TYR A 30 2.04 -4.88 -13.18
C TYR A 30 2.83 -4.62 -14.47
N TYR A 31 2.17 -4.72 -15.61
CA TYR A 31 2.78 -4.38 -16.90
C TYR A 31 3.03 -2.87 -17.06
N THR A 32 2.08 -2.01 -16.67
CA THR A 32 2.24 -0.54 -16.76
C THR A 32 3.38 -0.03 -15.87
N LEU A 33 3.70 -0.74 -14.79
CA LEU A 33 4.76 -0.40 -13.86
C LEU A 33 6.09 -1.13 -14.16
N ASP A 34 6.25 -1.68 -15.36
CA ASP A 34 7.46 -2.40 -15.78
C ASP A 34 7.87 -3.53 -14.82
N GLY A 35 6.88 -4.27 -14.30
CA GLY A 35 7.09 -5.39 -13.39
C GLY A 35 7.23 -5.01 -11.92
N VAL A 36 7.14 -3.72 -11.56
CA VAL A 36 7.05 -3.30 -10.15
C VAL A 36 5.70 -3.72 -9.60
N ASN A 37 5.71 -4.42 -8.47
CA ASN A 37 4.50 -4.87 -7.81
C ASN A 37 4.25 -4.28 -6.44
N VAL A 38 5.23 -3.57 -5.87
CA VAL A 38 5.01 -2.85 -4.62
C VAL A 38 5.50 -1.40 -4.76
N PRO A 39 4.67 -0.51 -5.34
CA PRO A 39 4.91 0.92 -5.29
C PRO A 39 4.60 1.46 -3.90
N ILE A 40 5.52 2.24 -3.35
CA ILE A 40 5.39 2.87 -2.04
C ILE A 40 5.36 4.38 -2.24
N THR A 41 4.41 5.04 -1.60
CA THR A 41 4.33 6.50 -1.57
C THR A 41 4.40 6.95 -0.13
N ILE A 42 5.39 7.77 0.17
CA ILE A 42 5.61 8.34 1.50
C ILE A 42 5.32 9.83 1.40
N SER A 43 4.43 10.35 2.25
CA SER A 43 4.08 11.76 2.28
C SER A 43 4.33 12.37 3.65
N THR A 44 4.96 13.54 3.64
CA THR A 44 5.06 14.44 4.81
C THR A 44 4.35 15.76 4.53
N GLN A 45 3.38 15.79 3.60
CA GLN A 45 2.73 17.02 3.14
C GLN A 45 2.04 17.82 4.26
N TYR A 46 1.61 17.14 5.32
CA TYR A 46 0.99 17.74 6.51
C TYR A 46 1.94 17.78 7.71
N SER A 47 3.25 17.66 7.49
CA SER A 47 4.27 17.80 8.52
C SER A 47 5.13 19.04 8.23
N PRO A 48 5.05 20.12 9.02
CA PRO A 48 5.88 21.30 8.84
C PRO A 48 7.32 21.06 9.29
N ILE A 49 7.57 19.99 10.05
CA ILE A 49 8.88 19.62 10.59
C ILE A 49 9.46 18.39 9.89
N PRO A 50 10.80 18.29 9.78
CA PRO A 50 11.45 17.09 9.26
C PRO A 50 11.15 15.86 10.11
N THR A 51 11.18 14.70 9.45
CA THR A 51 10.88 13.40 10.09
C THR A 51 11.90 12.36 9.68
N ALA A 52 12.44 11.61 10.64
CA ALA A 52 13.25 10.44 10.34
C ALA A 52 12.33 9.25 9.99
N VAL A 53 12.56 8.63 8.84
CA VAL A 53 11.72 7.57 8.28
C VAL A 53 12.59 6.40 7.83
N GLU A 54 12.27 5.21 8.31
CA GLU A 54 12.79 3.95 7.77
C GLU A 54 11.63 3.02 7.44
N VAL A 55 11.66 2.36 6.28
CA VAL A 55 10.64 1.41 5.85
C VAL A 55 11.30 0.10 5.51
N TYR A 56 10.80 -0.96 6.15
CA TYR A 56 11.22 -2.34 5.95
C TYR A 56 10.05 -3.17 5.46
N ILE A 57 10.33 -4.09 4.53
CA ILE A 57 9.41 -5.16 4.14
C ILE A 57 10.13 -6.49 4.34
N ASP A 58 9.56 -7.38 5.14
CA ASP A 58 10.17 -8.67 5.52
C ASP A 58 11.61 -8.52 6.04
N GLN A 59 11.85 -7.50 6.87
CA GLN A 59 13.16 -7.14 7.44
C GLN A 59 14.18 -6.59 6.43
N GLN A 60 13.84 -6.50 5.14
CA GLN A 60 14.67 -5.81 4.15
C GLN A 60 14.40 -4.31 4.18
N LEU A 61 15.45 -3.49 4.32
CA LEU A 61 15.35 -2.04 4.22
C LEU A 61 15.00 -1.65 2.78
N VAL A 62 13.90 -0.91 2.63
CA VAL A 62 13.39 -0.43 1.34
C VAL A 62 13.62 1.07 1.18
N PHE A 63 13.45 1.83 2.26
CA PHE A 63 13.60 3.28 2.23
C PHE A 63 14.16 3.77 3.56
N LYS A 64 15.06 4.76 3.51
CA LYS A 64 15.58 5.45 4.68
C LYS A 64 15.85 6.92 4.38
N ASN A 65 15.40 7.80 5.26
CA ASN A 65 15.74 9.21 5.25
C ASN A 65 15.71 9.75 6.68
N ASP A 66 16.81 10.33 7.15
CA ASP A 66 16.93 10.81 8.53
C ASP A 66 16.25 12.18 8.77
N SER A 67 15.83 12.87 7.71
CA SER A 67 15.25 14.22 7.77
C SER A 67 14.32 14.47 6.58
N LEU A 68 13.30 13.63 6.41
CA LEU A 68 12.35 13.73 5.31
C LEU A 68 11.44 14.96 5.47
N GLN A 69 11.42 15.81 4.44
CA GLN A 69 10.49 16.92 4.30
C GLN A 69 10.14 17.10 2.82
N ALA A 70 9.18 16.31 2.34
CA ALA A 70 8.72 16.31 0.96
C ALA A 70 7.21 16.11 0.86
N LEU A 71 6.59 16.68 -0.18
CA LEU A 71 5.18 16.42 -0.48
C LEU A 71 4.94 14.93 -0.71
N TYR A 72 5.72 14.32 -1.60
CA TYR A 72 5.67 12.90 -1.88
C TYR A 72 7.06 12.36 -2.25
N VAL A 73 7.38 11.17 -1.75
CA VAL A 73 8.51 10.35 -2.19
C VAL A 73 7.97 9.02 -2.69
N TRP A 74 8.44 8.58 -3.85
CA TRP A 74 7.94 7.41 -4.54
C TRP A 74 9.05 6.37 -4.64
N GLU A 75 8.82 5.22 -4.02
CA GLU A 75 9.73 4.09 -4.08
C GLU A 75 9.09 2.93 -4.84
N LYS A 76 9.90 2.21 -5.61
CA LYS A 76 9.45 1.10 -6.43
C LYS A 76 10.17 -0.16 -6.00
N THR A 77 9.41 -1.18 -5.61
CA THR A 77 9.98 -2.45 -5.16
C THR A 77 9.33 -3.67 -5.78
N HIS A 78 10.07 -4.77 -5.74
CA HIS A 78 9.66 -6.07 -6.23
C HIS A 78 9.68 -7.08 -5.08
N PHE A 79 8.53 -7.69 -4.81
CA PHE A 79 8.38 -8.77 -3.83
C PHE A 79 7.70 -9.98 -4.46
N SER A 80 7.78 -11.15 -3.84
CA SER A 80 6.99 -12.30 -4.29
C SER A 80 5.49 -12.03 -4.14
N CYS A 81 4.64 -12.75 -4.86
CA CYS A 81 3.22 -12.80 -4.50
C CYS A 81 3.09 -13.53 -3.15
N GLY A 82 2.34 -12.95 -2.20
CA GLY A 82 2.22 -13.55 -0.88
C GLY A 82 1.87 -12.56 0.22
N LEU A 83 1.92 -13.05 1.46
CA LEU A 83 1.72 -12.25 2.65
C LEU A 83 3.09 -11.69 3.09
N HIS A 84 3.15 -10.37 3.26
CA HIS A 84 4.36 -9.65 3.64
C HIS A 84 4.13 -8.85 4.92
N LYS A 85 5.21 -8.57 5.65
CA LYS A 85 5.21 -7.71 6.84
C LYS A 85 5.88 -6.38 6.49
N LEU A 86 5.15 -5.28 6.66
CA LEU A 86 5.69 -3.93 6.65
C LEU A 86 6.02 -3.48 8.09
N THR A 87 7.21 -2.93 8.26
CA THR A 87 7.64 -2.22 9.46
C THR A 87 8.10 -0.83 9.05
N ALA A 88 7.41 0.21 9.50
CA ALA A 88 7.83 1.60 9.34
C ALA A 88 8.31 2.15 10.69
N ILE A 89 9.50 2.74 10.73
CA ILE A 89 10.07 3.40 11.91
C ILE A 89 10.04 4.90 11.63
N ILE A 90 9.22 5.63 12.38
CA ILE A 90 9.02 7.08 12.21
C ILE A 90 9.45 7.77 13.50
N ASP A 91 10.52 8.57 13.45
CA ASP A 91 11.17 9.18 14.62
C ASP A 91 11.42 8.20 15.78
N GLY A 92 11.86 6.99 15.44
CA GLY A 92 12.12 5.91 16.40
C GLY A 92 10.87 5.17 16.92
N LYS A 93 9.65 5.56 16.53
CA LYS A 93 8.41 4.83 16.83
C LYS A 93 8.14 3.78 15.74
N GLU A 94 7.92 2.53 16.13
CA GLU A 94 7.67 1.41 15.20
C GLU A 94 6.17 1.24 14.89
N PHE A 95 5.84 1.12 13.59
CA PHE A 95 4.52 0.83 13.06
C PHE A 95 4.55 -0.44 12.22
N VAL A 96 3.82 -1.46 12.67
CA VAL A 96 3.81 -2.78 12.02
C VAL A 96 2.46 -3.07 11.39
N ARG A 97 2.49 -3.55 10.13
CA ARG A 97 1.31 -3.99 9.38
C ARG A 97 1.64 -5.22 8.52
N ARG A 98 0.60 -5.98 8.14
CA ARG A 98 0.71 -7.09 7.19
C ARG A 98 -0.15 -6.80 5.97
N PHE A 99 0.32 -7.19 4.80
CA PHE A 99 -0.40 -6.97 3.54
C PHE A 99 -0.18 -8.13 2.57
N LEU A 100 -1.11 -8.31 1.63
CA LEU A 100 -1.03 -9.32 0.57
C LEU A 100 -0.62 -8.67 -0.76
N VAL A 101 0.44 -9.16 -1.38
CA VAL A 101 0.87 -8.77 -2.73
C VAL A 101 0.28 -9.72 -3.75
N PHE A 102 -0.60 -9.22 -4.62
CA PHE A 102 -1.12 -9.98 -5.76
C PHE A 102 -1.84 -9.10 -6.80
N PRO A 103 -1.38 -9.06 -8.06
CA PRO A 103 0.02 -9.04 -8.47
C PRO A 103 0.67 -7.67 -8.23
N VAL A 104 -0.10 -6.65 -7.84
CA VAL A 104 0.41 -5.32 -7.44
C VAL A 104 -0.27 -4.88 -6.14
N ARG A 105 0.48 -4.23 -5.27
CA ARG A 105 0.00 -3.58 -4.06
C ARG A 105 0.66 -2.22 -3.88
N TRP A 106 -0.12 -1.16 -3.88
CA TRP A 106 0.33 0.17 -3.44
C TRP A 106 0.34 0.24 -1.92
N ILE A 107 1.40 0.84 -1.41
CA ILE A 107 1.58 1.15 0.00
C ILE A 107 1.63 2.66 0.12
N TYR A 108 0.74 3.24 0.90
CA TYR A 108 0.77 4.66 1.24
C TYR A 108 1.15 4.84 2.70
N ILE A 109 2.11 5.72 2.96
CA ILE A 109 2.52 6.10 4.32
C ILE A 109 2.40 7.62 4.40
N GLU A 110 1.42 8.10 5.15
CA GLU A 110 1.24 9.53 5.43
C GLU A 110 1.68 9.83 6.85
N ILE A 111 2.50 10.87 6.98
CA ILE A 111 3.03 11.35 8.25
C ILE A 111 2.53 12.78 8.45
N GLU A 112 1.69 12.96 9.46
CA GLU A 112 1.15 14.24 9.90
C GLU A 112 1.78 14.55 11.27
N LYS A 113 2.53 15.65 11.38
CA LYS A 113 3.08 16.12 12.66
C LYS A 113 2.70 17.60 12.80
N ASP A 114 2.37 18.03 14.01
CA ASP A 114 2.21 19.45 14.30
C ASP A 114 3.47 20.00 14.97
N ASP A 115 3.71 21.30 14.82
CA ASP A 115 4.76 22.04 15.55
C ASP A 115 4.36 22.33 17.02
N LYS A 116 3.24 21.75 17.47
CA LYS A 116 2.75 21.94 18.84
C LYS A 116 3.46 20.98 19.79
N PRO A 117 4.05 21.48 20.90
CA PRO A 117 4.57 20.61 21.94
C PRO A 117 3.41 19.75 22.50
N ASN A 118 3.61 18.44 22.53
CA ASN A 118 2.65 17.39 22.95
C ASN A 118 1.59 16.96 21.92
N SER A 119 1.72 17.34 20.63
CA SER A 119 0.95 16.63 19.60
C SER A 119 1.57 15.27 19.33
N ASP A 120 0.84 14.20 19.60
CA ASP A 120 1.17 12.89 19.05
C ASP A 120 0.81 12.94 17.56
N GLY A 121 1.81 13.24 16.72
CA GLY A 121 1.65 13.18 15.27
C GLY A 121 0.99 11.87 14.83
N LYS A 122 0.29 11.90 13.70
CA LYS A 122 -0.41 10.74 13.15
C LYS A 122 0.39 10.11 12.02
N VAL A 123 0.40 8.79 12.00
CA VAL A 123 0.95 8.01 10.90
C VAL A 123 -0.17 7.14 10.34
N PHE A 124 -0.50 7.35 9.08
CA PHE A 124 -1.47 6.55 8.35
C PHE A 124 -0.75 5.62 7.38
N ILE A 125 -1.09 4.33 7.42
CA ILE A 125 -0.55 3.33 6.51
C ILE A 125 -1.72 2.65 5.81
N GLU A 126 -1.81 2.81 4.49
CA GLU A 126 -2.88 2.28 3.66
C GLU A 126 -2.35 1.35 2.56
N PHE A 127 -3.16 0.35 2.19
CA PHE A 127 -2.84 -0.68 1.22
C PHE A 127 -3.89 -0.70 0.11
N SER A 128 -3.49 -0.51 -1.15
CA SER A 128 -4.41 -0.42 -2.28
C SER A 128 -4.00 -1.28 -3.48
N PHE A 129 -4.96 -1.65 -4.32
CA PHE A 129 -4.71 -2.34 -5.60
C PHE A 129 -4.65 -1.37 -6.80
N SER A 130 -4.62 -0.06 -6.55
CA SER A 130 -4.40 0.99 -7.55
C SER A 130 -3.69 2.21 -6.92
N PRO A 131 -3.17 3.14 -7.73
CA PRO A 131 -2.66 4.41 -7.22
C PRO A 131 -3.72 5.15 -6.39
N ILE A 132 -3.29 5.87 -5.35
CA ILE A 132 -4.15 6.54 -4.36
C ILE A 132 -5.10 7.56 -5.00
N GLY A 133 -4.70 8.20 -6.10
CA GLY A 133 -5.55 9.15 -6.84
C GLY A 133 -6.59 8.51 -7.77
N LEU A 134 -6.60 7.19 -7.90
CA LEU A 134 -7.57 6.41 -8.70
C LEU A 134 -8.39 5.44 -7.82
N MET A 135 -8.38 5.68 -6.50
CA MET A 135 -9.22 4.98 -5.53
C MET A 135 -10.64 5.55 -5.53
#